data_AF-A0A2E0AIC9-F1
#
_entry.id   AF-A0A2E0AIC9-F1
#
_cell.length_a   1.000
_cell.length_b   1.000
_cell.length_c   1.000
_cell.angle_alpha   90.00
_cell.angle_beta   90.00
_cell.angle_gamma   90.00
#
_symmetry.space_group_name_H-M   'P 1'
#
loop_
_entity.id
_entity.type
_entity.pdbx_description
1 polymer ?
#
loop_
_entity_poly.entity_id
_entity_poly.type
_entity_poly.pdbx_seq_one_letter_code
_entity_poly.pdbx_strand_id
1 'polypeptide(L)'
;MARPALTIALLLTTTELVEACRQWLPGNRYEPIVLDPIAEDGLVKVLERCQDDIDAIVIEQSLLDPSVREQLSSAGLLFPAVVVGQVKGHVDYHSEELHLPGDQLEQLSYNVDASISRFLRRDRLDGRQDGSGSQEVWKLSSRLQERLGYLGVFYKRDPSRFLGSLTQDERRELLQSLQRTYRDLLISYFRDPAAANQALESFVNTAFFSDLPITRTVEIHVNLIDEFWKQLRLEGHKNDFLQDYRLALLDVMAHLCEMYRRSIPPDIPLTGTSSIRSRRELDPPDTPEISS
;
A
#
# COMPACT_ATOMS: atom_id res chain seq x y z
N MET A 1 12.81 10.25 -19.56
CA MET A 1 12.87 8.79 -19.76
C MET A 1 11.57 8.22 -19.25
N ALA A 2 10.75 7.67 -20.15
CA ALA A 2 9.42 7.16 -19.83
C ALA A 2 9.52 6.02 -18.81
N ARG A 3 8.80 6.14 -17.70
CA ARG A 3 8.73 5.10 -16.66
C ARG A 3 8.01 3.88 -17.28
N PRO A 4 8.44 2.64 -17.01
CA PRO A 4 7.73 1.47 -17.53
C PRO A 4 6.35 1.38 -16.84
N ALA A 5 5.27 1.56 -17.60
CA ALA A 5 3.90 1.58 -17.09
C ALA A 5 3.50 0.21 -16.52
N LEU A 6 3.26 0.11 -15.20
CA LEU A 6 2.93 -1.15 -14.52
C LEU A 6 1.62 -1.72 -15.07
N THR A 7 1.64 -2.97 -15.50
CA THR A 7 0.50 -3.65 -16.09
C THR A 7 -0.41 -4.19 -15.00
N ILE A 8 -1.62 -3.66 -14.88
CA ILE A 8 -2.60 -4.11 -13.89
C ILE A 8 -3.68 -4.92 -14.60
N ALA A 9 -3.86 -6.18 -14.21
CA ALA A 9 -5.01 -6.96 -14.67
C ALA A 9 -6.25 -6.65 -13.81
N LEU A 10 -7.31 -6.17 -14.45
CA LEU A 10 -8.62 -5.95 -13.84
C LEU A 10 -9.50 -7.16 -14.15
N LEU A 11 -9.77 -7.95 -13.12
CA LEU A 11 -10.61 -9.16 -13.14
C LEU A 11 -11.92 -8.83 -12.42
N LEU A 12 -12.78 -8.09 -13.11
CA LEU A 12 -14.02 -7.54 -12.57
C LEU A 12 -15.17 -7.97 -13.47
N THR A 13 -16.26 -8.46 -12.89
CA THR A 13 -17.47 -8.86 -13.62
C THR A 13 -18.40 -7.68 -13.87
N THR A 14 -18.35 -6.69 -12.99
CA THR A 14 -19.23 -5.52 -13.03
C THR A 14 -18.61 -4.41 -13.89
N THR A 15 -19.27 -4.05 -14.98
CA THR A 15 -18.80 -3.01 -15.92
C THR A 15 -18.61 -1.65 -15.25
N GLU A 16 -19.48 -1.28 -14.29
CA GLU A 16 -19.35 -0.03 -13.52
C GLU A 16 -18.07 -0.01 -12.67
N LEU A 17 -17.69 -1.14 -12.06
CA LEU A 17 -16.44 -1.26 -11.32
C LEU A 17 -15.22 -1.17 -12.23
N VAL A 18 -15.31 -1.71 -13.46
CA VAL A 18 -14.22 -1.59 -14.45
C VAL A 18 -13.99 -0.13 -14.83
N GLU A 19 -15.05 0.61 -15.14
CA GLU A 19 -14.96 2.03 -15.48
C GLU A 19 -14.41 2.86 -14.31
N ALA A 20 -14.91 2.62 -13.10
CA ALA A 20 -14.43 3.29 -11.91
C ALA A 20 -12.95 2.97 -11.63
N CYS A 21 -12.52 1.70 -11.72
CA CYS A 21 -11.10 1.33 -11.55
C CYS A 21 -10.20 2.00 -12.60
N ARG A 22 -10.66 2.10 -13.86
CA ARG A 22 -9.91 2.79 -14.93
C ARG A 22 -9.78 4.29 -14.66
N GLN A 23 -10.79 4.92 -14.10
CA GLN A 23 -10.75 6.34 -13.74
C GLN A 23 -9.72 6.61 -12.63
N TRP A 24 -9.63 5.73 -11.63
CA TRP A 24 -8.76 5.91 -10.45
C TRP A 24 -7.33 5.40 -10.65
N LEU A 25 -7.03 4.75 -11.78
CA LEU A 25 -5.68 4.32 -12.16
C LEU A 25 -5.07 5.34 -13.14
N PRO A 26 -4.12 6.19 -12.71
CA PRO A 26 -3.53 7.19 -13.59
C PRO A 26 -2.74 6.51 -14.73
N GLY A 27 -3.18 6.73 -15.97
CA GLY A 27 -2.60 6.13 -17.19
C GLY A 27 -1.15 6.52 -17.50
N ASN A 28 -0.54 7.40 -16.71
CA ASN A 28 0.88 7.76 -16.82
C ASN A 28 1.81 6.74 -16.13
N ARG A 29 1.27 5.88 -15.26
CA ARG A 29 2.04 4.89 -14.50
C ARG A 29 1.46 3.48 -14.59
N TYR A 30 0.17 3.34 -14.86
CA TYR A 30 -0.50 2.04 -14.91
C TYR A 30 -1.13 1.80 -16.28
N GLU A 31 -0.99 0.57 -16.78
CA GLU A 31 -1.66 0.09 -17.99
C GLU A 31 -2.71 -0.95 -17.56
N PRO A 32 -4.00 -0.56 -17.47
CA PRO A 32 -5.05 -1.47 -17.05
C PRO A 32 -5.45 -2.40 -18.20
N ILE A 33 -5.27 -3.70 -18.03
CA ILE A 33 -5.77 -4.75 -18.92
C ILE A 33 -7.04 -5.32 -18.29
N VAL A 34 -8.17 -5.21 -18.97
CA VAL A 34 -9.42 -5.83 -18.51
C VAL A 34 -9.45 -7.26 -19.03
N LEU A 35 -9.61 -8.21 -18.11
CA LEU A 35 -9.69 -9.63 -18.40
C LEU A 35 -11.06 -10.10 -17.92
N ASP A 36 -11.85 -10.66 -18.83
CA ASP A 36 -13.19 -11.16 -18.53
C ASP A 36 -13.13 -12.65 -18.18
N PRO A 37 -13.19 -13.04 -16.89
CA PRO A 37 -13.03 -14.43 -16.46
C PRO A 37 -14.23 -15.32 -16.82
N ILE A 38 -15.35 -14.71 -17.21
CA ILE A 38 -16.58 -15.40 -17.63
C ILE A 38 -16.53 -15.75 -19.12
N ALA A 39 -15.84 -14.94 -19.93
CA ALA A 39 -15.74 -15.13 -21.37
C ALA A 39 -14.61 -16.09 -21.78
N GLU A 40 -13.56 -16.20 -20.97
CA GLU A 40 -12.40 -17.03 -21.22
C GLU A 40 -12.30 -18.16 -20.19
N ASP A 41 -12.52 -19.42 -20.62
CA ASP A 41 -12.22 -20.75 -20.03
C ASP A 41 -11.81 -20.94 -18.52
N GLY A 42 -12.21 -20.03 -17.62
CA GLY A 42 -11.85 -19.98 -16.20
C GLY A 42 -10.68 -19.03 -15.87
N LEU A 43 -10.80 -18.35 -14.73
CA LEU A 43 -9.86 -17.35 -14.17
C LEU A 43 -8.38 -17.77 -14.25
N VAL A 44 -8.10 -19.05 -13.96
CA VAL A 44 -6.74 -19.60 -13.87
C VAL A 44 -6.05 -19.56 -15.23
N LYS A 45 -6.72 -20.00 -16.30
CA LYS A 45 -6.11 -20.07 -17.65
C LYS A 45 -5.82 -18.70 -18.23
N VAL A 46 -6.68 -17.72 -17.92
CA VAL A 46 -6.49 -16.33 -18.33
C VAL A 46 -5.23 -15.76 -17.69
N LEU A 47 -5.05 -16.02 -16.40
CA LEU A 47 -3.86 -15.63 -15.67
C LEU A 47 -2.60 -16.36 -16.15
N GLU A 48 -2.67 -17.66 -16.46
CA GLU A 48 -1.55 -18.41 -17.05
C GLU A 48 -1.10 -17.82 -18.39
N ARG A 49 -2.04 -17.41 -19.25
CA ARG A 49 -1.72 -16.86 -20.57
C ARG A 49 -1.04 -15.50 -20.51
N CYS A 50 -1.36 -14.70 -19.49
CA CYS A 50 -0.87 -13.33 -19.34
C CYS A 50 0.14 -13.17 -18.20
N GLN A 51 0.62 -14.26 -17.59
CA GLN A 51 1.47 -14.25 -16.41
C GLN A 51 2.77 -13.46 -16.57
N ASP A 52 3.35 -13.46 -17.78
CA ASP A 52 4.62 -12.80 -18.08
C ASP A 52 4.48 -11.28 -18.26
N ASP A 53 3.27 -10.81 -18.56
CA ASP A 53 2.98 -9.40 -18.87
C ASP A 53 2.31 -8.65 -17.71
N ILE A 54 1.72 -9.37 -16.74
CA ILE A 54 0.99 -8.79 -15.60
C ILE A 54 1.94 -8.49 -14.42
N ASP A 55 1.79 -7.33 -13.80
CA ASP A 55 2.56 -6.90 -12.61
C ASP A 55 1.75 -7.00 -11.31
N ALA A 56 0.46 -6.69 -11.37
CA ALA A 56 -0.47 -6.74 -10.24
C ALA A 56 -1.89 -7.06 -10.73
N ILE A 57 -2.73 -7.58 -9.83
CA ILE A 57 -4.10 -7.96 -10.15
C ILE A 57 -5.10 -7.26 -9.23
N VAL A 58 -6.23 -6.86 -9.80
CA VAL A 58 -7.40 -6.36 -9.06
C VAL A 58 -8.53 -7.33 -9.34
N ILE A 59 -9.01 -8.02 -8.30
CA ILE A 59 -10.00 -9.10 -8.45
C ILE A 59 -11.28 -8.74 -7.71
N GLU A 60 -12.42 -8.96 -8.35
CA GLU A 60 -13.70 -8.88 -7.65
C GLU A 60 -13.89 -10.09 -6.71
N GLN A 61 -14.27 -9.85 -5.45
CA GLN A 61 -14.43 -10.90 -4.44
C GLN A 61 -15.43 -11.99 -4.86
N SER A 62 -16.43 -11.65 -5.69
CA SER A 62 -17.40 -12.61 -6.23
C SER A 62 -16.78 -13.73 -7.08
N LEU A 63 -15.56 -13.53 -7.57
CA LEU A 63 -14.81 -14.49 -8.39
C LEU A 63 -13.89 -15.41 -7.58
N LEU A 64 -13.68 -15.11 -6.29
CA LEU A 64 -12.75 -15.81 -5.41
C LEU A 64 -13.49 -16.85 -4.57
N ASP A 65 -13.74 -18.01 -5.18
CA ASP A 65 -14.22 -19.21 -4.48
C ASP A 65 -13.05 -20.04 -3.92
N PRO A 66 -13.26 -20.83 -2.84
CA PRO A 66 -12.22 -21.69 -2.26
C PRO A 66 -11.60 -22.67 -3.26
N SER A 67 -12.39 -23.15 -4.23
CA SER A 67 -11.93 -24.02 -5.31
C SER A 67 -10.97 -23.32 -6.27
N VAL A 68 -11.27 -22.07 -6.62
CA VAL A 68 -10.44 -21.23 -7.49
C VAL A 68 -9.13 -20.90 -6.78
N ARG A 69 -9.18 -20.63 -5.47
CA ARG A 69 -7.98 -20.42 -4.65
C ARG A 69 -7.05 -21.62 -4.65
N GLU A 70 -7.59 -22.83 -4.45
CA GLU A 70 -6.79 -24.06 -4.51
C GLU A 70 -6.15 -24.25 -5.88
N GLN A 71 -6.90 -23.96 -6.97
CA GLN A 71 -6.38 -24.04 -8.33
C GLN A 71 -5.24 -23.03 -8.57
N LEU A 72 -5.41 -21.77 -8.18
CA LEU A 72 -4.37 -20.74 -8.32
C LEU A 72 -3.12 -21.06 -7.49
N SER A 73 -3.30 -21.58 -6.27
CA SER A 73 -2.21 -22.04 -5.40
C SER A 73 -1.47 -23.23 -6.04
N SER A 74 -2.21 -24.20 -6.59
CA SER A 74 -1.63 -25.37 -7.25
C SER A 74 -0.89 -25.03 -8.56
N ALA A 75 -1.36 -24.01 -9.27
CA ALA A 75 -0.73 -23.49 -10.48
C ALA A 75 0.47 -22.59 -10.18
N GLY A 76 0.68 -22.17 -8.92
CA GLY A 76 1.78 -21.29 -8.54
C GLY A 76 1.62 -19.83 -8.98
N LEU A 77 0.41 -19.45 -9.41
CA LEU A 77 0.06 -18.11 -9.87
C LEU A 77 -0.19 -17.21 -8.66
N LEU A 78 0.88 -16.59 -8.16
CA LEU A 78 0.84 -15.64 -7.06
C LEU A 78 1.30 -14.27 -7.55
N PHE A 79 0.36 -13.32 -7.58
CA PHE A 79 0.62 -11.93 -7.95
C PHE A 79 0.25 -10.99 -6.80
N PRO A 80 0.83 -9.78 -6.73
CA PRO A 80 0.32 -8.73 -5.85
C PRO A 80 -1.15 -8.43 -6.16
N ALA A 81 -2.05 -8.69 -5.20
CA ALA A 81 -3.48 -8.58 -5.42
C ALA A 81 -4.17 -7.51 -4.56
N VAL A 82 -5.15 -6.84 -5.16
CA VAL A 82 -6.16 -6.03 -4.47
C VAL A 82 -7.54 -6.65 -4.72
N VAL A 83 -8.22 -7.08 -3.67
CA VAL A 83 -9.55 -7.69 -3.75
C VAL A 83 -10.60 -6.61 -3.54
N VAL A 84 -11.46 -6.41 -4.54
CA VAL A 84 -12.56 -5.45 -4.50
C VAL A 84 -13.83 -6.16 -4.04
N GLY A 85 -14.38 -5.80 -2.89
CA GLY A 85 -15.56 -6.46 -2.35
C GLY A 85 -15.86 -6.13 -0.90
N GLN A 86 -16.71 -6.94 -0.26
CA GLN A 86 -17.00 -6.75 1.15
C GLN A 86 -15.81 -7.20 2.00
N VAL A 87 -15.44 -6.36 2.96
CA VAL A 87 -14.41 -6.65 3.97
C VAL A 87 -14.96 -7.75 4.89
N LYS A 88 -14.73 -9.02 4.53
CA LYS A 88 -15.25 -10.19 5.26
C LYS A 88 -14.26 -10.76 6.28
N GLY A 89 -13.11 -10.12 6.50
CA GLY A 89 -12.12 -10.55 7.48
C GLY A 89 -11.49 -11.92 7.19
N HIS A 90 -11.60 -12.41 5.96
CA HIS A 90 -10.96 -13.65 5.52
C HIS A 90 -9.99 -13.36 4.39
N VAL A 91 -8.94 -14.17 4.29
CA VAL A 91 -8.01 -14.14 3.16
C VAL A 91 -8.67 -14.92 2.03
N ASP A 92 -8.92 -14.31 0.89
CA ASP A 92 -9.64 -14.83 -0.25
C ASP A 92 -8.67 -15.45 -1.30
N TYR A 93 -7.45 -14.92 -1.43
CA TYR A 93 -6.44 -15.30 -2.42
C TYR A 93 -5.07 -15.61 -1.81
N HIS A 94 -4.36 -14.65 -1.20
CA HIS A 94 -3.07 -14.87 -0.53
C HIS A 94 -2.86 -13.97 0.70
N SER A 95 -1.93 -14.35 1.59
CA SER A 95 -1.72 -13.70 2.90
C SER A 95 -1.31 -12.22 2.87
N GLU A 96 -1.07 -11.65 1.70
CA GLU A 96 -0.59 -10.26 1.50
C GLU A 96 -1.55 -9.45 0.62
N GLU A 97 -2.74 -10.00 0.34
CA GLU A 97 -3.75 -9.30 -0.42
C GLU A 97 -4.29 -8.11 0.38
N LEU A 98 -4.77 -7.11 -0.34
CA LEU A 98 -5.42 -5.96 0.26
C LEU A 98 -6.88 -5.92 -0.16
N HIS A 99 -7.78 -5.84 0.82
CA HIS A 99 -9.19 -5.64 0.55
C HIS A 99 -9.50 -4.16 0.42
N LEU A 100 -10.25 -3.84 -0.63
CA LEU A 100 -10.78 -2.51 -0.84
C LEU A 100 -12.30 -2.61 -1.10
N PRO A 101 -13.13 -1.93 -0.32
CA PRO A 101 -14.55 -1.90 -0.62
C PRO A 101 -14.81 -1.07 -1.87
N GLY A 102 -15.82 -1.47 -2.65
CA GLY A 102 -16.12 -0.88 -3.96
C GLY A 102 -16.51 0.60 -3.91
N ASP A 103 -16.83 1.13 -2.74
CA ASP A 103 -17.07 2.55 -2.53
C ASP A 103 -15.77 3.36 -2.32
N GLN A 104 -14.63 2.72 -2.01
CA GLN A 104 -13.36 3.38 -1.69
C GLN A 104 -12.32 3.29 -2.82
N LEU A 105 -12.78 3.20 -4.08
CA LEU A 105 -11.91 3.04 -5.26
C LEU A 105 -10.92 4.20 -5.46
N GLU A 106 -11.13 5.35 -4.83
CA GLU A 106 -10.16 6.45 -4.85
C GLU A 106 -8.81 6.05 -4.23
N GLN A 107 -8.82 5.02 -3.37
CA GLN A 107 -7.63 4.47 -2.73
C GLN A 107 -6.96 3.36 -3.54
N LEU A 108 -7.51 2.97 -4.69
CA LEU A 108 -7.04 1.82 -5.46
C LEU A 108 -5.57 1.94 -5.84
N SER A 109 -5.16 3.10 -6.39
CA SER A 109 -3.77 3.29 -6.83
C SER A 109 -2.75 3.21 -5.68
N TYR A 110 -3.15 3.60 -4.47
CA TYR A 110 -2.32 3.51 -3.26
C TYR A 110 -2.25 2.07 -2.76
N ASN A 111 -3.37 1.35 -2.79
CA ASN A 111 -3.41 -0.06 -2.38
C ASN A 111 -2.68 -0.99 -3.37
N VAL A 112 -2.69 -0.70 -4.67
CA VAL A 112 -1.87 -1.44 -5.64
C VAL A 112 -0.38 -1.25 -5.36
N ASP A 113 0.07 -0.02 -5.09
CA ASP A 113 1.47 0.21 -4.73
C ASP A 113 1.84 -0.47 -3.39
N ALA A 114 0.89 -0.52 -2.45
CA ALA A 114 1.05 -1.24 -1.19
C ALA A 114 1.16 -2.75 -1.39
N SER A 115 0.30 -3.37 -2.22
CA SER A 115 0.32 -4.81 -2.46
C SER A 115 1.62 -5.24 -3.14
N ILE A 116 2.10 -4.48 -4.14
CA ILE A 116 3.40 -4.71 -4.80
C ILE A 116 4.53 -4.61 -3.77
N SER A 117 4.50 -3.58 -2.92
CA SER A 117 5.51 -3.38 -1.89
C SER A 117 5.54 -4.50 -0.85
N ARG A 118 4.38 -5.08 -0.50
CA ARG A 118 4.27 -6.22 0.41
C ARG A 118 4.82 -7.49 -0.22
N PHE A 119 4.41 -7.76 -1.45
CA PHE A 119 4.86 -8.93 -2.22
C PHE A 119 6.38 -8.99 -2.37
N LEU A 120 7.01 -7.87 -2.76
CA LEU A 120 8.47 -7.77 -2.89
C LEU A 120 9.22 -7.90 -1.56
N ARG A 121 8.60 -7.51 -0.44
CA ARG A 121 9.21 -7.70 0.90
C ARG A 121 9.15 -9.15 1.33
N ARG A 122 8.03 -9.84 1.07
CA ARG A 122 7.87 -11.25 1.41
C ARG A 122 8.99 -12.08 0.76
N ASP A 123 9.25 -11.84 -0.52
CA ASP A 123 10.33 -12.51 -1.26
C ASP A 123 11.71 -12.33 -0.61
N ARG A 124 11.99 -11.13 -0.08
CA ARG A 124 13.25 -10.82 0.62
C ARG A 124 13.33 -11.38 2.04
N LEU A 125 12.23 -11.34 2.79
CA LEU A 125 12.16 -11.81 4.19
C LEU A 125 12.15 -13.33 4.28
N ASP A 126 11.44 -14.00 3.37
CA ASP A 126 11.42 -15.47 3.33
C ASP A 126 12.72 -16.05 2.80
N GLY A 127 13.59 -15.24 2.17
CA GLY A 127 14.92 -15.63 1.69
C GLY A 127 14.96 -17.08 1.23
N ARG A 128 14.04 -17.47 0.32
CA ARG A 128 13.75 -18.87 -0.03
C ARG A 128 15.04 -19.56 -0.51
N GLN A 129 15.78 -20.12 0.44
CA GLN A 129 16.88 -21.05 0.25
C GLN A 129 16.37 -22.48 0.04
N ASP A 130 15.07 -22.74 0.18
CA ASP A 130 14.45 -24.02 -0.14
C ASP A 130 13.74 -23.96 -1.49
N GLY A 131 14.20 -24.80 -2.42
CA GLY A 131 13.80 -24.90 -3.83
C GLY A 131 12.37 -25.38 -4.09
N SER A 132 11.37 -24.69 -3.54
CA SER A 132 9.93 -24.90 -3.79
C SER A 132 9.17 -23.58 -4.04
N GLY A 133 9.89 -22.46 -4.23
CA GLY A 133 9.27 -21.26 -4.80
C GLY A 133 9.19 -21.41 -6.32
N SER A 134 7.98 -21.41 -6.88
CA SER A 134 7.75 -21.40 -8.34
C SER A 134 8.67 -20.36 -8.99
N GLN A 135 9.48 -20.76 -9.97
CA GLN A 135 10.41 -19.87 -10.68
C GLN A 135 9.74 -18.58 -11.18
N GLU A 136 8.43 -18.64 -11.38
CA GLU A 136 7.57 -17.54 -11.83
C GLU A 136 7.44 -16.40 -10.82
N VAL A 137 7.35 -16.71 -9.52
CA VAL A 137 7.32 -15.70 -8.45
C VAL A 137 8.64 -14.93 -8.41
N TRP A 138 9.77 -15.62 -8.57
CA TRP A 138 11.09 -15.00 -8.65
C TRP A 138 11.28 -14.14 -9.90
N LYS A 139 10.78 -14.60 -11.06
CA LYS A 139 10.78 -13.83 -12.31
C LYS A 139 9.94 -12.56 -12.20
N LEU A 140 8.74 -12.66 -11.63
CA LEU A 140 7.85 -11.52 -11.38
C LEU A 140 8.51 -10.51 -10.43
N SER A 141 9.03 -10.96 -9.29
CA SER A 141 9.75 -10.10 -8.33
C SER A 141 10.96 -9.41 -8.97
N SER A 142 11.73 -10.13 -9.80
CA SER A 142 12.90 -9.58 -10.50
C SER A 142 12.50 -8.52 -11.53
N ARG A 143 11.44 -8.78 -12.31
CA ARG A 143 10.90 -7.84 -13.31
C ARG A 143 10.32 -6.59 -12.66
N LEU A 144 9.55 -6.75 -11.58
CA LEU A 144 9.06 -5.64 -10.76
C LEU A 144 10.22 -4.82 -10.18
N GLN A 145 11.26 -5.48 -9.65
CA GLN A 145 12.43 -4.80 -9.09
C GLN A 145 13.25 -4.06 -10.15
N GLU A 146 13.42 -4.61 -11.36
CA GLU A 146 14.10 -3.95 -12.47
C GLU A 146 13.33 -2.69 -12.93
N ARG A 147 12.00 -2.80 -13.04
CA ARG A 147 11.11 -1.70 -13.46
C ARG A 147 10.99 -0.59 -12.41
N LEU A 148 11.04 -0.95 -11.13
CA LEU A 148 10.99 0.00 -10.01
C LEU A 148 12.38 0.60 -9.69
N GLY A 149 13.46 -0.10 -10.06
CA GLY A 149 14.87 0.27 -9.93
C GLY A 149 15.59 -0.39 -8.75
N TYR A 150 16.91 -0.62 -8.88
CA TYR A 150 17.78 -1.27 -7.86
C TYR A 150 17.96 -0.47 -6.55
N LEU A 151 17.64 0.83 -6.53
CA LEU A 151 17.62 1.62 -5.30
C LEU A 151 16.29 1.43 -4.55
N GLY A 152 16.19 0.28 -3.88
CA GLY A 152 15.42 0.19 -2.66
C GLY A 152 14.01 -0.36 -2.80
N VAL A 153 13.76 -1.45 -2.07
CA VAL A 153 12.43 -1.93 -1.65
C VAL A 153 11.86 -0.99 -0.56
N PHE A 154 12.05 0.31 -0.79
CA PHE A 154 11.54 1.41 0.01
C PHE A 154 10.44 2.04 -0.80
N TYR A 155 9.32 2.31 -0.13
CA TYR A 155 8.12 2.83 -0.75
C TYR A 155 8.46 4.06 -1.61
N LYS A 156 8.51 3.87 -2.94
CA LYS A 156 8.77 4.96 -3.89
C LYS A 156 7.48 5.73 -4.06
N ARG A 157 7.23 6.61 -3.10
CA ARG A 157 6.06 7.49 -3.07
C ARG A 157 6.13 8.44 -4.26
N ASP A 158 4.99 8.66 -4.92
CA ASP A 158 4.92 9.58 -6.07
C ASP A 158 4.48 10.96 -5.57
N PRO A 159 5.33 12.00 -5.64
CA PRO A 159 4.99 13.34 -5.16
C PRO A 159 3.79 13.97 -5.86
N SER A 160 3.43 13.50 -7.06
CA SER A 160 2.24 13.98 -7.79
C SER A 160 0.93 13.55 -7.13
N ARG A 161 0.95 12.52 -6.28
CA ARG A 161 -0.22 11.99 -5.57
C ARG A 161 -0.23 12.35 -4.09
N PHE A 162 0.60 13.30 -3.68
CA PHE A 162 0.55 13.83 -2.32
C PHE A 162 -0.69 14.68 -2.13
N LEU A 163 -1.23 14.70 -0.92
CA LEU A 163 -2.42 15.48 -0.60
C LEU A 163 -2.28 16.96 -0.98
N GLY A 164 -1.05 17.49 -0.98
CA GLY A 164 -0.74 18.87 -1.37
C GLY A 164 -0.66 19.12 -2.88
N SER A 165 -0.49 18.08 -3.71
CA SER A 165 -0.37 18.20 -5.17
C SER A 165 -1.66 17.86 -5.93
N LEU A 166 -2.62 17.22 -5.26
CA LEU A 166 -3.93 16.89 -5.82
C LEU A 166 -4.78 18.14 -6.03
N THR A 167 -5.73 18.06 -6.98
CA THR A 167 -6.74 19.09 -7.16
C THR A 167 -7.68 19.18 -5.95
N GLN A 168 -8.42 20.28 -5.81
CA GLN A 168 -9.30 20.48 -4.66
C GLN A 168 -10.40 19.40 -4.55
N ASP A 169 -10.88 18.90 -5.68
CA ASP A 169 -11.95 17.90 -5.71
C ASP A 169 -11.41 16.50 -5.42
N GLU A 170 -10.33 16.07 -6.08
CA GLU A 170 -9.65 14.79 -5.78
C GLU A 170 -9.19 14.72 -4.33
N ARG A 171 -8.66 15.83 -3.79
CA ARG A 171 -8.27 15.92 -2.39
C ARG A 171 -9.46 15.71 -1.45
N ARG A 172 -10.62 16.26 -1.80
CA ARG A 172 -11.84 16.13 -0.99
C ARG A 172 -12.35 14.70 -1.01
N GLU A 173 -12.38 14.08 -2.19
CA GLU A 173 -12.78 12.68 -2.38
C GLU A 173 -11.84 11.73 -1.62
N LEU A 174 -10.53 11.95 -1.70
CA LEU A 174 -9.55 11.16 -0.94
C LEU A 174 -9.73 11.30 0.57
N LEU A 175 -9.96 12.52 1.08
CA LEU A 175 -10.20 12.74 2.51
C LEU A 175 -11.51 12.11 2.98
N GLN A 176 -12.57 12.16 2.16
CA GLN A 176 -13.84 11.48 2.45
C GLN A 176 -13.68 9.96 2.43
N SER A 177 -12.87 9.43 1.50
CA SER A 177 -12.52 8.02 1.44
C SER A 177 -11.76 7.57 2.69
N LEU A 178 -10.73 8.32 3.11
CA LEU A 178 -9.99 8.09 4.35
C LEU A 178 -10.89 8.13 5.60
N GLN A 179 -11.85 9.06 5.66
CA GLN A 179 -12.84 9.13 6.75
C GLN A 179 -13.75 7.89 6.77
N ARG A 180 -14.18 7.39 5.61
CA ARG A 180 -14.97 6.16 5.51
C ARG A 180 -14.18 4.95 5.99
N THR A 181 -12.96 4.76 5.50
CA THR A 181 -12.09 3.66 5.94
C THR A 181 -11.80 3.72 7.45
N TYR A 182 -11.56 4.92 8.00
CA TYR A 182 -11.35 5.08 9.44
C TYR A 182 -12.62 4.79 10.24
N ARG A 183 -13.79 5.16 9.72
CA ARG A 183 -15.09 4.82 10.33
C ARG A 183 -15.28 3.30 10.36
N ASP A 184 -15.00 2.62 9.26
CA ASP A 184 -15.09 1.15 9.15
C ASP A 184 -14.13 0.47 10.14
N LEU A 185 -12.91 1.00 10.28
CA LEU A 185 -11.95 0.59 11.30
C LEU A 185 -12.55 0.71 12.70
N LEU A 186 -13.11 1.86 13.09
CA LEU A 186 -13.68 2.03 14.43
C LEU A 186 -14.89 1.11 14.68
N ILE A 187 -15.76 0.91 13.68
CA ILE A 187 -16.94 0.05 13.83
C ILE A 187 -16.54 -1.41 14.01
N SER A 188 -15.51 -1.85 13.27
CA SER A 188 -15.00 -3.22 13.31
C SER A 188 -14.02 -3.49 14.45
N TYR A 189 -13.36 -2.47 15.01
CA TYR A 189 -12.20 -2.60 15.92
C TYR A 189 -12.37 -3.60 17.06
N PHE A 190 -13.51 -3.55 17.76
CA PHE A 190 -13.80 -4.46 18.88
C PHE A 190 -14.68 -5.66 18.52
N ARG A 191 -15.20 -5.70 17.29
CA ARG A 191 -16.19 -6.70 16.84
C ARG A 191 -15.58 -7.77 15.95
N ASP A 192 -14.75 -7.35 15.01
CA ASP A 192 -14.15 -8.20 14.00
C ASP A 192 -12.68 -7.79 13.81
N PRO A 193 -11.75 -8.49 14.48
CA PRO A 193 -10.33 -8.18 14.40
C PRO A 193 -9.76 -8.25 12.99
N ALA A 194 -10.32 -9.12 12.13
CA ALA A 194 -9.79 -9.31 10.79
C ALA A 194 -10.25 -8.19 9.85
N ALA A 195 -11.53 -7.80 9.90
CA ALA A 195 -12.02 -6.62 9.18
C ALA A 195 -11.36 -5.32 9.69
N ALA A 196 -11.13 -5.22 10.99
CA ALA A 196 -10.41 -4.09 11.58
C ALA A 196 -8.98 -3.99 11.07
N ASN A 197 -8.24 -5.10 11.01
CA ASN A 197 -6.89 -5.12 10.44
C ASN A 197 -6.88 -4.70 8.97
N GLN A 198 -7.85 -5.17 8.16
CA GLN A 198 -7.94 -4.77 6.76
C GLN A 198 -8.21 -3.26 6.60
N ALA A 199 -9.16 -2.71 7.36
CA ALA A 199 -9.45 -1.28 7.36
C ALA A 199 -8.26 -0.45 7.89
N LEU A 200 -7.58 -0.93 8.93
CA LEU A 200 -6.37 -0.33 9.48
C LEU A 200 -5.28 -0.23 8.41
N GLU A 201 -5.00 -1.34 7.73
CA GLU A 201 -3.98 -1.42 6.69
C GLU A 201 -4.30 -0.52 5.50
N SER A 202 -5.53 -0.56 5.00
CA SER A 202 -5.98 0.32 3.90
C SER A 202 -5.82 1.80 4.27
N PHE A 203 -6.30 2.20 5.45
CA PHE A 203 -6.16 3.57 5.94
C PHE A 203 -4.69 3.99 6.03
N VAL A 204 -3.86 3.16 6.65
CA VAL A 204 -2.43 3.43 6.88
C VAL A 204 -1.65 3.51 5.57
N ASN A 205 -1.91 2.60 4.61
CA ASN A 205 -1.30 2.63 3.28
C ASN A 205 -1.65 3.93 2.56
N THR A 206 -2.94 4.27 2.47
CA THR A 206 -3.41 5.47 1.81
C THR A 206 -2.83 6.72 2.47
N ALA A 207 -2.85 6.80 3.80
CA ALA A 207 -2.26 7.91 4.55
C ALA A 207 -0.75 8.05 4.31
N PHE A 208 -0.01 6.95 4.27
CA PHE A 208 1.43 6.96 4.05
C PHE A 208 1.81 7.39 2.62
N PHE A 209 1.16 6.84 1.59
CA PHE A 209 1.48 7.15 0.20
C PHE A 209 0.96 8.52 -0.25
N SER A 210 -0.13 9.03 0.34
CA SER A 210 -0.62 10.39 0.10
C SER A 210 0.11 11.46 0.92
N ASP A 211 1.10 11.08 1.74
CA ASP A 211 1.84 11.98 2.64
C ASP A 211 0.89 12.75 3.58
N LEU A 212 -0.11 12.04 4.14
CA LEU A 212 -1.08 12.61 5.07
C LEU A 212 -0.37 13.04 6.36
N PRO A 213 -0.47 14.32 6.79
CA PRO A 213 0.10 14.75 8.05
C PRO A 213 -0.53 14.02 9.23
N ILE A 214 0.27 13.61 10.22
CA ILE A 214 -0.22 12.91 11.43
C ILE A 214 -1.31 13.72 12.14
N THR A 215 -1.21 15.06 12.13
CA THR A 215 -2.23 15.95 12.70
C THR A 215 -3.60 15.77 12.04
N ARG A 216 -3.65 15.47 10.74
CA ARG A 216 -4.90 15.17 10.02
C ARG A 216 -5.47 13.81 10.40
N THR A 217 -4.64 12.81 10.65
CA THR A 217 -5.10 11.51 11.19
C THR A 217 -5.80 11.68 12.54
N VAL A 218 -5.22 12.48 13.44
CA VAL A 218 -5.83 12.77 14.75
C VAL A 218 -7.13 13.57 14.58
N GLU A 219 -7.17 14.52 13.66
CA GLU A 219 -8.38 15.29 13.36
C GLU A 219 -9.52 14.40 12.86
N ILE A 220 -9.25 13.47 11.93
CA ILE A 220 -10.22 12.48 11.44
C ILE A 220 -10.79 11.67 12.62
N HIS A 221 -9.90 11.19 13.50
CA HIS A 221 -10.33 10.44 14.69
C HIS A 221 -11.25 11.27 15.60
N VAL A 222 -10.85 12.48 15.97
CA VAL A 222 -11.63 13.34 16.88
C VAL A 222 -13.00 13.68 16.29
N ASN A 223 -13.06 13.99 14.98
CA ASN A 223 -14.32 14.31 14.32
C ASN A 223 -15.27 13.10 14.31
N LEU A 224 -14.77 11.89 14.05
CA LEU A 224 -15.59 10.67 14.09
C LEU A 224 -16.07 10.32 15.50
N ILE A 225 -15.24 10.53 16.52
CA ILE A 225 -15.67 10.33 17.92
C ILE A 225 -16.76 11.34 18.31
N ASP A 226 -16.66 12.59 17.86
CA ASP A 226 -17.72 13.60 18.07
C ASP A 226 -19.02 13.24 17.34
N GLU A 227 -18.93 12.73 16.10
CA GLU A 227 -20.09 12.21 15.35
C GLU A 227 -20.77 11.05 16.10
N PHE A 228 -20.02 10.05 16.54
CA PHE A 228 -20.56 8.93 17.31
C PHE A 228 -21.15 9.37 18.64
N TRP A 229 -20.52 10.32 19.33
CA TRP A 229 -21.04 10.87 20.58
C TRP A 229 -22.39 11.57 20.37
N LYS A 230 -22.51 12.39 19.32
CA LYS A 230 -23.77 13.06 18.97
C LYS A 230 -24.87 12.04 18.66
N GLN A 231 -24.56 11.02 17.87
CA GLN A 231 -25.51 9.98 17.50
C GLN A 231 -25.99 9.17 18.72
N LEU A 232 -25.07 8.67 19.55
CA LEU A 232 -25.41 7.89 20.75
C LEU A 232 -26.24 8.70 21.75
N ARG A 233 -25.97 10.01 21.87
CA ARG A 233 -26.74 10.90 22.72
C ARG A 233 -28.18 11.06 22.24
N LEU A 234 -28.40 11.09 20.93
CA LEU A 234 -29.75 11.13 20.35
C LEU A 234 -30.50 9.81 20.54
N GLU A 235 -29.79 8.68 20.49
CA GLU A 235 -30.34 7.35 20.72
C GLU A 235 -30.51 7.00 22.21
N GLY A 236 -30.01 7.84 23.12
CA GLY A 236 -30.09 7.63 24.57
C GLY A 236 -29.11 6.59 25.12
N HIS A 237 -28.08 6.23 24.36
CA HIS A 237 -27.05 5.28 24.75
C HIS A 237 -25.93 5.93 25.58
N LYS A 238 -25.27 5.11 26.42
CA LYS A 238 -24.05 5.54 27.13
C LYS A 238 -22.91 5.72 26.13
N ASN A 239 -22.01 6.66 26.40
CA ASN A 239 -20.92 7.07 25.53
C ASN A 239 -19.53 6.95 26.18
N ASP A 240 -19.45 6.41 27.40
CA ASP A 240 -18.18 6.27 28.13
C ASP A 240 -17.17 5.39 27.40
N PHE A 241 -17.65 4.39 26.64
CA PHE A 241 -16.82 3.47 25.85
C PHE A 241 -16.10 4.15 24.67
N LEU A 242 -16.50 5.36 24.26
CA LEU A 242 -15.83 6.07 23.17
C LEU A 242 -14.37 6.39 23.52
N GLN A 243 -14.02 6.42 24.80
CA GLN A 243 -12.63 6.58 25.25
C GLN A 243 -11.75 5.37 24.88
N ASP A 244 -12.34 4.18 24.72
CA ASP A 244 -11.62 2.97 24.38
C ASP A 244 -11.08 3.02 22.95
N TYR A 245 -11.70 3.80 22.07
CA TYR A 245 -11.20 4.06 20.71
C TYR A 245 -9.86 4.80 20.67
N ARG A 246 -9.37 5.33 21.79
CA ARG A 246 -7.97 5.81 21.88
C ARG A 246 -6.98 4.68 21.56
N LEU A 247 -7.31 3.42 21.86
CA LEU A 247 -6.50 2.27 21.46
C LEU A 247 -6.41 2.15 19.94
N ALA A 248 -7.52 2.33 19.22
CA ALA A 248 -7.52 2.32 17.75
C ALA A 248 -6.66 3.45 17.16
N LEU A 249 -6.68 4.65 17.76
CA LEU A 249 -5.79 5.74 17.34
C LEU A 249 -4.31 5.41 17.57
N LEU A 250 -3.98 4.85 18.74
CA LEU A 250 -2.61 4.41 19.04
C LEU A 250 -2.13 3.36 18.05
N ASP A 251 -3.00 2.42 17.68
CA ASP A 251 -2.69 1.36 16.73
C ASP A 251 -2.40 1.91 15.33
N VAL A 252 -3.25 2.81 14.84
CA VAL A 252 -3.03 3.54 13.57
C VAL A 252 -1.71 4.31 13.58
N MET A 253 -1.42 5.03 14.68
CA MET A 253 -0.16 5.76 14.82
C MET A 253 1.05 4.83 14.84
N ALA A 254 0.96 3.70 15.54
CA ALA A 254 2.03 2.71 15.58
C ALA A 254 2.33 2.15 14.18
N HIS A 255 1.28 1.81 13.42
CA HIS A 255 1.41 1.30 12.06
C HIS A 255 1.98 2.34 11.09
N LEU A 256 1.53 3.59 11.15
CA LEU A 256 2.12 4.69 10.36
C LEU A 256 3.59 4.90 10.72
N CYS A 257 3.93 4.99 12.00
CA CYS A 257 5.31 5.15 12.47
C CYS A 257 6.20 4.00 11.98
N GLU A 258 5.71 2.77 12.03
CA GLU A 258 6.45 1.61 11.55
C GLU A 258 6.62 1.64 10.02
N MET A 259 5.61 2.07 9.26
CA MET A 259 5.75 2.30 7.81
C MET A 259 6.82 3.35 7.49
N TYR A 260 6.80 4.49 8.19
CA TYR A 260 7.82 5.53 8.03
C TYR A 260 9.21 5.02 8.42
N ARG A 261 9.33 4.30 9.54
CA ARG A 261 10.60 3.67 9.96
C ARG A 261 11.15 2.72 8.90
N ARG A 262 10.29 1.88 8.32
CA ARG A 262 10.64 0.91 7.27
C ARG A 262 10.86 1.54 5.89
N SER A 263 10.47 2.80 5.71
CA SER A 263 10.68 3.54 4.45
C SER A 263 12.09 4.13 4.36
N ILE A 264 12.78 4.25 5.50
CA ILE A 264 14.16 4.70 5.57
C ILE A 264 15.06 3.51 5.20
N PRO A 265 15.96 3.65 4.21
CA PRO A 265 16.94 2.61 3.93
C PRO A 265 17.73 2.26 5.19
N PRO A 266 17.91 0.98 5.56
CA PRO A 266 18.86 0.63 6.59
C PRO A 266 20.20 1.17 6.13
N ASP A 267 20.91 1.88 7.02
CA ASP A 267 22.19 2.51 6.72
C ASP A 267 23.03 1.54 5.88
N ILE A 268 23.22 1.90 4.61
CA ILE A 268 24.41 1.46 3.88
C ILE A 268 25.54 1.81 4.86
N PRO A 269 26.42 0.87 5.26
CA PRO A 269 27.47 1.22 6.19
C PRO A 269 28.14 2.46 5.62
N LEU A 270 28.17 3.53 6.42
CA LEU A 270 29.00 4.71 6.18
C LEU A 270 30.46 4.23 6.29
N THR A 271 30.88 3.39 5.35
CA THR A 271 32.27 3.01 5.13
C THR A 271 32.90 4.22 4.50
N GLY A 272 33.35 5.12 5.37
CA GLY A 272 34.37 6.13 5.17
C GLY A 272 34.61 6.56 3.73
N THR A 273 33.73 7.39 3.18
CA THR A 273 34.27 8.49 2.37
C THR A 273 34.84 9.49 3.36
N SER A 274 36.10 9.26 3.70
CA SER A 274 37.05 10.30 4.07
C SER A 274 36.95 11.41 3.03
N SER A 275 36.00 12.32 3.23
CA SER A 275 36.19 13.69 2.79
C SER A 275 37.40 14.18 3.55
N ILE A 276 38.55 14.03 2.90
CA ILE A 276 39.68 14.92 3.04
C ILE A 276 39.10 16.32 2.85
N ARG A 277 38.63 16.89 3.96
CA ARG A 277 38.67 18.32 4.16
C ARG A 277 40.14 18.65 3.97
N SER A 278 40.47 19.16 2.79
CA SER A 278 41.69 19.94 2.59
C SER A 278 41.63 21.04 3.63
N ARG A 279 42.25 20.77 4.77
CA ARG A 279 42.58 21.74 5.79
C ARG A 279 43.60 22.64 5.10
N ARG A 280 43.15 23.81 4.65
CA ARG A 280 44.02 24.97 4.50
C ARG A 280 44.56 25.28 5.90
N GLU A 281 45.64 24.61 6.29
CA GLU A 281 46.61 25.15 7.25
C GLU A 281 47.41 26.19 6.45
N LEU A 282 47.06 27.48 6.55
CA LEU A 282 47.57 28.42 7.55
C LEU A 282 49.10 28.47 7.52
N ASP A 283 49.60 29.55 6.90
CA ASP A 283 50.99 29.99 6.94
C ASP A 283 51.60 29.81 8.34
N PRO A 284 52.86 29.32 8.44
CA PRO A 284 53.57 29.32 9.69
C PRO A 284 53.92 30.76 10.11
N PRO A 285 53.83 31.08 11.41
CA PRO A 285 54.20 32.40 11.92
C PRO A 285 55.73 32.57 11.92
N ASP A 286 56.16 33.79 11.55
CA ASP A 286 57.51 34.31 11.75
C ASP A 286 58.00 34.03 13.18
N THR A 287 59.17 33.40 13.29
CA THR A 287 59.99 33.44 14.50
C THR A 287 61.26 34.25 14.24
N PRO A 288 61.57 35.25 15.08
CA PRO A 288 62.89 35.89 15.14
C PRO A 288 63.81 34.94 15.95
N GLU A 289 65.13 34.88 15.76
CA GLU A 289 66.10 35.89 16.16
C GLU A 289 67.53 35.44 15.74
N ILE A 290 68.30 36.42 15.25
CA ILE A 290 69.66 36.80 15.70
C ILE A 290 70.86 35.86 15.45
N SER A 291 71.77 36.39 14.64
CA SER A 291 73.24 36.38 14.66
C SER A 291 73.98 35.41 15.59
N SER A 292 74.87 34.60 15.00
CA SER A 292 76.35 34.78 15.01
C SER A 292 77.01 33.73 14.11
#